data_AF-A0A9D4SXM8-F1
#
_entry.id   AF-A0A9D4SXM8-F1
#
_cell.length_a   1.000
_cell.length_b   1.000
_cell.length_c   1.000
_cell.angle_alpha   90.00
_cell.angle_beta   90.00
_cell.angle_gamma   90.00
#
_symmetry.space_group_name_H-M   'P 1'
#
loop_
_entity.id
_entity.type
_entity.pdbx_description
1 polymer ?
#
loop_
_entity_poly.entity_id
_entity_poly.type
_entity_poly.pdbx_seq_one_letter_code
_entity_poly.pdbx_strand_id
1 'polypeptide(L)'
;MTERAYVGVWCSYPPSYHIYRRQIASGENDRVAAELEAFLGGRRLPGIALAVSILASAVNGMNIVAVVGHYYAYGFHLMWTVVWIPVIAAFVAVTLVPLLYGLRVATVFQYLRMRFDSKVGITACVIYFFLSVPLQGMEKYIVTRYVAWVIYLIYGGFEEYLSLGAYLLE
;
A
#
# COMPACT_ATOMS: atom_id res chain seq x y z
N MET A 1 14.28 8.44 4.41
CA MET A 1 13.63 9.55 3.68
C MET A 1 12.33 9.19 2.93
N THR A 2 11.93 7.91 2.82
CA THR A 2 10.73 7.48 2.05
C THR A 2 9.45 7.39 2.88
N GLU A 3 9.48 7.26 4.21
CA GLU A 3 8.25 7.01 4.99
C GLU A 3 7.39 8.26 5.24
N ARG A 4 7.98 9.46 5.37
CA ARG A 4 7.22 10.71 5.54
C ARG A 4 6.39 11.08 4.30
N ALA A 5 6.78 10.62 3.12
CA ALA A 5 6.03 10.84 1.88
C ALA A 5 4.77 9.97 1.80
N TYR A 6 4.77 8.76 2.35
CA TYR A 6 3.60 7.88 2.29
C TYR A 6 2.47 8.39 3.18
N VAL A 7 2.76 8.84 4.41
CA VAL A 7 1.73 9.30 5.35
C VAL A 7 0.99 10.54 4.83
N GLY A 8 1.74 11.49 4.27
CA GLY A 8 1.19 12.70 3.66
C GLY A 8 0.30 12.38 2.46
N VAL A 9 0.71 11.49 1.56
CA VAL A 9 -0.03 11.18 0.33
C VAL A 9 -1.35 10.46 0.59
N TRP A 10 -1.40 9.53 1.55
CA TRP A 10 -2.59 8.71 1.79
C TRP A 10 -3.72 9.46 2.51
N CYS A 11 -3.40 10.40 3.41
CA CYS A 11 -4.40 11.18 4.15
C CYS A 11 -4.56 12.61 3.64
N SER A 12 -3.53 13.17 3.00
CA SER A 12 -3.54 14.51 2.40
C SER A 12 -3.49 14.38 0.87
N TYR A 13 -4.57 13.90 0.26
CA TYR A 13 -4.78 14.05 -1.18
C TYR A 13 -6.00 14.92 -1.48
N PRO A 14 -5.93 15.75 -2.54
CA PRO A 14 -6.66 17.00 -2.74
C PRO A 14 -8.14 16.76 -3.07
N PRO A 15 -8.95 17.84 -3.13
CA PRO A 15 -10.39 17.73 -3.26
C PRO A 15 -10.82 17.10 -4.59
N SER A 16 -12.09 16.69 -4.67
CA SER A 16 -12.78 16.12 -5.85
C SER A 16 -12.26 16.58 -7.23
N TYR A 17 -12.29 15.71 -8.24
CA TYR A 17 -11.89 15.98 -9.64
C TYR A 17 -12.36 17.34 -10.21
N HIS A 18 -13.53 17.82 -9.78
CA HIS A 18 -14.08 19.12 -10.18
C HIS A 18 -13.28 20.32 -9.67
N ILE A 19 -12.64 20.22 -8.50
CA ILE A 19 -11.74 21.24 -7.95
C ILE A 19 -10.38 21.16 -8.64
N TYR A 20 -9.90 19.95 -8.97
CA TYR A 20 -8.66 19.76 -9.73
C TYR A 20 -8.65 20.48 -11.08
N ARG A 21 -9.71 20.32 -11.88
CA ARG A 21 -9.83 21.01 -13.19
C ARG A 21 -9.82 22.53 -13.04
N ARG A 22 -10.33 23.07 -11.93
CA ARG A 22 -10.31 24.51 -11.64
C ARG A 22 -8.92 24.98 -11.24
N GLN A 23 -8.16 24.17 -10.50
CA GLN A 23 -6.79 24.49 -10.06
C GLN A 23 -5.77 24.48 -11.19
N ILE A 24 -5.88 23.54 -12.15
CA ILE A 24 -5.06 23.58 -13.38
C ILE A 24 -5.36 24.85 -14.19
N ALA A 25 -6.64 25.24 -14.26
CA ALA A 25 -7.05 26.45 -14.99
C ALA A 25 -6.62 27.75 -14.28
N SER A 26 -6.39 27.72 -12.97
CA SER A 26 -5.95 28.88 -12.19
C SER A 26 -4.42 28.99 -12.02
N GLY A 27 -3.64 27.99 -12.46
CA GLY A 27 -2.17 27.97 -12.35
C GLY A 27 -1.62 28.01 -10.93
N GLU A 28 -2.47 27.77 -9.92
CA GLU A 28 -2.16 28.08 -8.52
C GLU A 28 -1.49 26.90 -7.79
N ASN A 29 -1.53 25.67 -8.34
CA ASN A 29 -1.00 24.47 -7.68
C ASN A 29 -0.44 23.40 -8.64
N ASP A 30 0.56 23.75 -9.44
CA ASP A 30 1.18 22.86 -10.44
C ASP A 30 1.81 21.58 -9.83
N ARG A 31 2.31 21.65 -8.58
CA ARG A 31 2.93 20.51 -7.88
C ARG A 31 1.92 19.39 -7.61
N VAL A 32 0.74 19.76 -7.10
CA VAL A 32 -0.33 18.83 -6.76
C VAL A 32 -0.90 18.15 -8.01
N ALA A 33 -0.89 18.87 -9.14
CA ALA A 33 -1.24 18.33 -10.44
C ALA A 33 -0.24 17.31 -10.97
N ALA A 34 1.06 17.64 -10.91
CA ALA A 34 2.11 16.71 -11.28
C ALA A 34 2.08 15.43 -10.41
N GLU A 35 1.84 15.55 -9.11
CA GLU A 35 1.73 14.40 -8.22
C GLU A 35 0.52 13.51 -8.57
N LEU A 36 -0.66 14.09 -8.85
CA LEU A 36 -1.85 13.31 -9.22
C LEU A 36 -1.68 12.59 -10.55
N GLU A 37 -1.04 13.24 -11.52
CA GLU A 37 -0.72 12.64 -12.82
C GLU A 37 0.30 11.50 -12.68
N ALA A 38 1.27 11.64 -11.76
CA ALA A 38 2.18 10.57 -11.39
C ALA A 38 1.45 9.37 -10.75
N PHE A 39 0.46 9.60 -9.87
CA PHE A 39 -0.33 8.50 -9.28
C PHE A 39 -1.29 7.82 -10.26
N LEU A 40 -1.92 8.58 -11.14
CA LEU A 40 -2.87 8.05 -12.13
C LEU A 40 -2.17 7.46 -13.36
N GLY A 41 -0.85 7.64 -13.51
CA GLY A 41 -0.08 7.21 -14.68
C GLY A 41 -0.66 7.75 -16.00
N GLY A 42 -1.24 8.95 -15.96
CA GLY A 42 -1.96 9.55 -17.10
C GLY A 42 -3.19 8.77 -17.60
N ARG A 43 -3.72 7.80 -16.84
CA ARG A 43 -4.84 6.89 -17.21
C ARG A 43 -4.63 6.13 -18.53
N ARG A 44 -3.37 6.00 -19.00
CA ARG A 44 -2.99 5.31 -20.25
C ARG A 44 -2.24 3.99 -20.01
N LEU A 45 -2.21 3.51 -18.76
CA LEU A 45 -1.54 2.26 -18.42
C LEU A 45 -2.23 1.06 -19.11
N PRO A 46 -1.49 0.21 -19.83
CA PRO A 46 -2.06 -0.99 -20.43
C PRO A 46 -2.57 -1.93 -19.33
N GLY A 47 -3.72 -2.57 -19.55
CA GLY A 47 -4.39 -3.39 -18.52
C GLY A 47 -3.51 -4.52 -17.95
N ILE A 48 -2.59 -5.05 -18.77
CA ILE A 48 -1.62 -6.07 -18.34
C ILE A 48 -0.63 -5.49 -17.33
N ALA A 49 -0.10 -4.28 -17.56
CA ALA A 49 0.81 -3.63 -16.61
C ALA A 49 0.11 -3.31 -15.28
N LEU A 50 -1.17 -2.95 -15.33
CA LEU A 50 -1.99 -2.75 -14.13
C LEU A 50 -2.15 -4.05 -13.33
N ALA A 51 -2.47 -5.17 -14.01
CA ALA A 51 -2.61 -6.46 -13.36
C ALA A 51 -1.30 -6.93 -12.72
N VAL A 52 -0.18 -6.79 -13.42
CA VAL A 52 1.16 -7.13 -12.91
C VAL A 52 1.52 -6.28 -11.68
N SER A 53 1.18 -4.99 -11.67
CA SER A 53 1.38 -4.13 -10.50
C SER A 53 0.59 -4.61 -9.29
N ILE A 54 -0.68 -5.01 -9.48
CA ILE A 54 -1.53 -5.52 -8.39
C ILE A 54 -0.97 -6.83 -7.84
N LEU A 55 -0.52 -7.74 -8.71
CA LEU A 55 0.13 -8.99 -8.30
C LEU A 55 1.43 -8.73 -7.54
N ALA A 56 2.26 -7.80 -8.03
CA ALA A 56 3.50 -7.41 -7.37
C ALA A 56 3.24 -6.84 -5.96
N SER A 57 2.19 -6.04 -5.78
CA SER A 57 1.80 -5.51 -4.47
C SER A 57 1.20 -6.56 -3.52
N ALA A 58 0.60 -7.63 -4.04
CA ALA A 58 -0.01 -8.69 -3.23
C ALA A 58 1.01 -9.69 -2.66
N VAL A 59 2.17 -9.84 -3.31
CA VAL A 59 3.20 -10.80 -2.92
C VAL A 59 4.15 -10.18 -1.90
N ASN A 60 4.15 -10.72 -0.68
CA ASN A 60 5.12 -10.36 0.36
C ASN A 60 5.77 -11.63 0.96
N GLY A 61 6.97 -11.49 1.55
CA GLY A 61 7.72 -12.62 2.10
C GLY A 61 7.07 -13.27 3.32
N MET A 62 6.37 -12.49 4.15
CA MET A 62 5.70 -12.98 5.34
C MET A 62 4.58 -13.97 5.01
N ASN A 63 3.77 -13.68 3.98
CA ASN A 63 2.68 -14.55 3.54
C ASN A 63 3.21 -15.90 3.08
N ILE A 64 4.39 -15.95 2.43
CA ILE A 64 4.99 -17.22 1.99
C ILE A 64 5.33 -18.09 3.21
N VAL A 65 6.01 -17.51 4.21
CA VAL A 65 6.36 -18.23 5.44
C VAL A 65 5.11 -18.64 6.22
N ALA A 66 4.11 -17.76 6.30
CA ALA A 66 2.85 -18.02 7.00
C ALA A 66 2.06 -19.18 6.36
N VAL A 67 1.98 -19.21 5.02
CA VAL A 67 1.32 -20.30 4.27
C VAL A 67 2.02 -21.64 4.52
N VAL A 68 3.35 -21.66 4.45
CA VAL A 68 4.14 -22.88 4.70
C VAL A 68 3.97 -23.36 6.14
N GLY A 69 4.04 -22.45 7.13
CA GLY A 69 3.84 -22.78 8.55
C GLY A 69 2.44 -23.32 8.83
N HIS A 70 1.40 -22.72 8.23
CA HIS A 70 0.03 -23.21 8.36
C HIS A 70 -0.16 -24.57 7.70
N TYR A 71 0.47 -24.80 6.55
CA TYR A 71 0.45 -26.09 5.86
C TYR A 71 1.13 -27.19 6.70
N TYR A 72 2.25 -26.88 7.36
CA TYR A 72 2.90 -27.84 8.26
C TYR A 72 2.06 -28.17 9.50
N ALA A 73 1.33 -27.20 10.06
CA ALA A 73 0.54 -27.41 11.27
C ALA A 73 -0.83 -28.08 11.02
N TYR A 74 -1.52 -27.70 9.93
CA TYR A 74 -2.92 -28.07 9.68
C TYR A 74 -3.14 -28.86 8.37
N GLY A 75 -2.08 -29.12 7.59
CA GLY A 75 -2.14 -29.91 6.35
C GLY A 75 -3.04 -29.28 5.26
N PHE A 76 -3.87 -30.11 4.63
CA PHE A 76 -4.69 -29.73 3.47
C PHE A 76 -5.82 -28.73 3.75
N HIS A 77 -6.06 -28.33 5.00
CA HIS A 77 -7.13 -27.38 5.33
C HIS A 77 -6.98 -26.04 4.60
N LEU A 78 -5.74 -25.61 4.32
CA LEU A 78 -5.43 -24.38 3.59
C LEU A 78 -6.05 -24.33 2.18
N MET A 79 -6.29 -25.48 1.53
CA MET A 79 -6.87 -25.54 0.18
C MET A 79 -8.22 -24.82 0.11
N TRP A 80 -9.03 -24.89 1.17
CA TRP A 80 -10.32 -24.19 1.23
C TRP A 80 -10.13 -22.67 1.17
N THR A 81 -9.15 -22.14 1.91
CA THR A 81 -8.84 -20.70 1.95
C THR A 81 -8.32 -20.20 0.61
N VAL A 82 -7.45 -20.98 -0.05
CA VAL A 82 -6.86 -20.61 -1.35
C VAL A 82 -7.92 -20.51 -2.45
N VAL A 83 -8.97 -21.35 -2.43
CA VAL A 83 -10.07 -21.31 -3.39
C VAL A 83 -10.89 -20.02 -3.28
N TRP A 84 -11.06 -19.46 -2.07
CA TRP A 84 -11.83 -18.22 -1.88
C TRP A 84 -11.10 -16.96 -2.35
N ILE A 85 -9.76 -16.94 -2.36
CA ILE A 85 -8.96 -15.79 -2.80
C ILE A 85 -9.32 -15.32 -4.23
N PRO A 86 -9.30 -16.18 -5.27
CA PRO A 86 -9.67 -15.76 -6.63
C PRO A 86 -11.15 -15.40 -6.75
N VAL A 87 -12.03 -16.04 -5.99
CA VAL A 87 -13.47 -15.73 -5.98
C VAL A 87 -13.72 -14.31 -5.48
N ILE A 88 -13.08 -13.94 -4.37
CA ILE A 88 -13.17 -12.58 -3.81
C ILE A 88 -12.52 -11.58 -4.77
N ALA A 89 -11.36 -11.90 -5.35
CA ALA A 89 -10.69 -11.03 -6.30
C ALA A 89 -11.57 -10.74 -7.54
N ALA A 90 -12.23 -11.76 -8.08
CA ALA A 90 -13.18 -11.60 -9.19
C ALA A 90 -14.39 -10.76 -8.79
N PHE A 91 -14.95 -10.99 -7.59
CA PHE A 91 -16.06 -10.18 -7.07
C PHE A 91 -15.70 -8.70 -6.94
N VAL A 92 -14.51 -8.41 -6.41
CA VAL A 92 -13.98 -7.03 -6.30
C VAL A 92 -13.75 -6.43 -7.69
N ALA A 93 -13.22 -7.20 -8.64
CA ALA A 93 -13.05 -6.73 -10.01
C ALA A 93 -14.38 -6.36 -10.69
N VAL A 94 -15.45 -7.12 -10.46
CA VAL A 94 -16.77 -6.85 -11.05
C VAL A 94 -17.51 -5.73 -10.34
N THR A 95 -17.32 -5.54 -9.03
CA THR A 95 -18.09 -4.55 -8.25
C THR A 95 -17.35 -3.23 -8.09
N LEU A 96 -16.09 -3.29 -7.61
CA LEU A 96 -15.32 -2.13 -7.20
C LEU A 96 -14.75 -1.36 -8.40
N VAL A 97 -14.31 -2.06 -9.44
CA VAL A 97 -13.73 -1.43 -10.64
C VAL A 97 -14.76 -0.55 -11.37
N PRO A 98 -15.96 -1.02 -11.78
CA PRO A 98 -16.92 -0.16 -12.47
C PRO A 98 -17.43 0.97 -11.57
N LEU A 99 -17.52 0.75 -10.26
CA LEU A 99 -17.92 1.77 -9.30
C LEU A 99 -16.88 2.90 -9.20
N LEU A 100 -15.59 2.57 -9.08
CA LEU A 100 -14.51 3.57 -9.00
C LEU A 100 -14.31 4.31 -10.32
N TYR A 101 -14.36 3.61 -11.46
CA TYR A 101 -14.25 4.23 -12.77
C TYR A 101 -15.44 5.13 -13.10
N GLY A 102 -16.66 4.72 -12.75
CA GLY A 102 -17.89 5.48 -12.99
C GLY A 102 -17.93 6.81 -12.21
N LEU A 103 -17.50 6.80 -10.95
CA LEU A 103 -17.45 8.01 -10.12
C LEU A 103 -16.16 8.84 -10.33
N ARG A 104 -15.24 8.41 -11.23
CA ARG A 104 -13.92 9.03 -11.51
C ARG A 104 -13.12 9.34 -10.24
N VAL A 105 -13.16 8.43 -9.26
CA VAL A 105 -12.49 8.57 -7.97
C VAL A 105 -11.13 7.90 -8.04
N ALA A 106 -10.09 8.52 -7.47
CA ALA A 106 -8.74 7.98 -7.47
C ALA A 106 -8.44 7.08 -6.26
N THR A 107 -9.15 7.29 -5.13
CA THR A 107 -8.90 6.56 -3.87
C THR A 107 -10.18 6.05 -3.22
N VAL A 108 -10.07 4.95 -2.48
CA VAL A 108 -11.21 4.34 -1.77
C VAL A 108 -11.69 5.25 -0.63
N PHE A 109 -10.79 5.93 0.08
CA PHE A 109 -11.15 6.88 1.15
C PHE A 109 -11.99 8.05 0.64
N GLN A 110 -11.71 8.52 -0.57
CA GLN A 110 -12.51 9.57 -1.21
C GLN A 110 -13.93 9.07 -1.51
N TYR A 111 -14.09 7.81 -1.93
CA TYR A 111 -15.41 7.20 -2.10
C TYR A 111 -16.19 7.15 -0.77
N LEU A 112 -15.54 6.69 0.31
CA LEU A 112 -16.17 6.66 1.64
C LEU A 112 -16.64 8.05 2.09
N ARG A 113 -15.82 9.08 1.86
CA ARG A 113 -16.15 10.46 2.21
C ARG A 113 -17.35 11.01 1.45
N MET A 114 -17.49 10.69 0.17
CA MET A 114 -18.63 11.13 -0.65
C MET A 114 -19.93 10.43 -0.25
N ARG A 115 -19.85 9.16 0.19
CA ARG A 115 -21.05 8.37 0.51
C ARG A 115 -21.54 8.52 1.96
N PHE A 116 -20.63 8.70 2.92
CA PHE A 116 -20.89 8.63 4.36
C PHE A 116 -20.46 9.89 5.15
N ASP A 117 -20.16 10.99 4.45
CA ASP A 117 -19.68 12.26 5.01
C ASP A 117 -18.16 12.31 5.33
N SER A 118 -17.65 13.54 5.51
CA SER A 118 -16.24 13.86 5.77
C SER A 118 -15.72 13.25 7.06
N LYS A 119 -16.56 13.14 8.09
CA LYS A 119 -16.15 12.56 9.38
C LYS A 119 -15.74 11.09 9.23
N VAL A 120 -16.57 10.29 8.53
CA VAL A 120 -16.34 8.86 8.33
C VAL A 120 -15.08 8.61 7.49
N GLY A 121 -14.87 9.41 6.43
CA GLY A 121 -13.68 9.32 5.59
C GLY A 121 -12.38 9.56 6.35
N ILE A 122 -12.35 10.57 7.23
CA ILE A 122 -11.16 10.89 8.05
C ILE A 122 -10.91 9.78 9.07
N THR A 123 -11.93 9.30 9.78
CA THR A 123 -11.77 8.17 10.71
C THR A 123 -11.27 6.91 10.01
N ALA A 124 -11.75 6.61 8.80
CA ALA A 124 -11.27 5.46 8.03
C ALA A 124 -9.78 5.60 7.65
N CYS A 125 -9.33 6.80 7.26
CA CYS A 125 -7.91 7.07 7.00
C CYS A 125 -7.06 6.85 8.27
N VAL A 126 -7.50 7.42 9.40
CA VAL A 126 -6.80 7.31 10.68
C VAL A 126 -6.69 5.86 11.13
N ILE A 127 -7.80 5.11 11.10
CA ILE A 127 -7.81 3.69 11.47
C ILE A 127 -6.89 2.88 10.55
N TYR A 128 -6.95 3.11 9.24
CA TYR A 128 -6.10 2.44 8.28
C TYR A 128 -4.62 2.73 8.54
N PHE A 129 -4.27 3.98 8.84
CA PHE A 129 -2.90 4.38 9.15
C PHE A 129 -2.38 3.66 10.40
N PHE A 130 -3.15 3.71 11.49
CA PHE A 130 -2.77 3.06 12.75
C PHE A 130 -2.71 1.54 12.65
N LEU A 131 -3.49 0.91 11.78
CA LEU A 131 -3.48 -0.54 11.61
C LEU A 131 -2.38 -1.01 10.65
N SER A 132 -2.26 -0.37 9.47
CA SER A 132 -1.42 -0.88 8.39
C SER A 132 0.07 -0.51 8.52
N VAL A 133 0.39 0.65 9.07
CA VAL A 133 1.77 1.14 9.20
C VAL A 133 2.60 0.30 10.19
N PRO A 134 2.14 0.02 11.42
CA PRO A 134 2.94 -0.78 12.35
C PRO A 134 3.15 -2.21 11.86
N LEU A 135 2.16 -2.82 11.21
CA LEU A 135 2.29 -4.15 10.62
C LEU A 135 3.39 -4.19 9.54
N GLN A 136 3.41 -3.19 8.65
CA GLN A 136 4.46 -3.06 7.63
C GLN A 136 5.83 -2.63 8.19
N GLY A 137 5.87 -2.00 9.36
CA GLY A 137 7.12 -1.74 10.07
C GLY A 137 7.73 -3.02 10.63
N MET A 138 6.90 -3.87 11.24
CA MET A 138 7.33 -5.14 11.85
C MET A 138 7.91 -6.10 10.81
N GLU A 139 7.28 -6.25 9.64
CA GLU A 139 7.79 -7.15 8.59
C GLU A 139 9.19 -6.76 8.12
N LYS A 140 9.45 -5.47 7.91
CA LYS A 140 10.76 -4.95 7.48
C LYS A 140 11.80 -5.11 8.57
N TYR A 141 11.44 -4.76 9.81
CA TYR A 141 12.33 -4.90 10.97
C TYR A 141 12.82 -6.33 11.17
N ILE A 142 11.91 -7.31 11.04
CA ILE A 142 12.23 -8.73 11.15
C ILE A 142 13.25 -9.12 10.09
N VAL A 143 12.99 -8.79 8.82
CA VAL A 143 13.89 -9.13 7.70
C VAL A 143 15.27 -8.48 7.88
N THR A 144 15.32 -7.19 8.20
CA THR A 144 16.59 -6.49 8.43
C THR A 144 17.40 -7.12 9.57
N ARG A 145 16.76 -7.51 10.66
CA ARG A 145 17.44 -8.18 11.78
C ARG A 145 17.98 -9.55 11.42
N TYR A 146 17.23 -10.35 10.66
CA TYR A 146 17.70 -11.65 10.19
C TYR A 146 18.91 -11.49 9.26
N VAL A 147 18.85 -10.55 8.32
CA VAL A 147 19.98 -10.26 7.41
C VAL A 147 21.20 -9.79 8.20
N ALA A 148 21.03 -8.86 9.14
CA ALA A 148 22.12 -8.39 9.99
C ALA A 148 22.76 -9.54 10.79
N TRP A 149 21.95 -10.43 11.36
CA TRP A 149 22.43 -11.60 12.11
C TRP A 149 23.19 -12.60 11.24
N VAL A 150 22.75 -12.85 10.01
CA VAL A 150 23.46 -13.73 9.06
C VAL A 150 24.80 -13.14 8.66
N ILE A 151 24.85 -11.83 8.33
CA ILE A 151 26.11 -11.12 8.05
C ILE A 151 27.05 -11.24 9.26
N TYR A 152 26.49 -11.11 10.45
CA TYR A 152 27.23 -11.24 11.71
C TYR A 152 27.95 -12.58 11.87
N LEU A 153 27.23 -13.68 11.58
CA LEU A 153 27.79 -15.02 11.67
C LEU A 153 28.89 -15.27 10.64
N ILE A 154 28.84 -14.60 9.48
CA ILE A 154 29.82 -14.74 8.42
C ILE A 154 31.09 -13.93 8.71
N TYR A 155 30.96 -12.72 9.26
CA TYR A 155 32.09 -11.79 9.41
C TYR A 155 32.70 -11.72 10.81
N GLY A 156 32.09 -12.30 11.84
CA GLY A 156 32.77 -12.58 13.12
C GLY A 156 33.38 -11.37 13.86
N GLY A 157 32.90 -10.14 13.66
CA GLY A 157 33.44 -8.94 14.31
C GLY A 157 32.52 -7.72 14.18
N PHE A 158 32.18 -7.11 15.32
CA PHE A 158 31.07 -6.18 15.55
C PHE A 158 31.57 -4.98 16.28
N GLU A 159 31.48 -3.81 15.65
CA GLU A 159 31.18 -2.53 16.31
C GLU A 159 30.68 -1.50 15.28
N GLU A 160 30.97 -1.69 13.99
CA GLU A 160 30.65 -0.68 12.95
C GLU A 160 29.19 -0.65 12.48
N TYR A 161 28.44 -1.76 12.57
CA TYR A 161 27.06 -1.84 12.07
C TYR A 161 26.00 -1.23 13.00
N LEU A 162 26.31 -1.13 14.31
CA LEU A 162 25.41 -0.52 15.29
C LEU A 162 25.29 1.00 15.09
N SER A 163 26.34 1.65 14.54
CA SER A 163 26.26 3.07 14.18
C SER A 163 25.46 3.30 12.90
N LEU A 164 25.64 2.47 11.87
CA LEU A 164 24.90 2.57 10.59
C LEU A 164 23.40 2.31 10.72
N GLY A 165 22.98 1.43 11.64
CA GLY A 165 21.58 1.24 11.99
C GLY A 165 20.94 2.43 12.71
N ALA A 166 21.74 3.22 13.45
CA ALA A 166 21.30 4.45 14.09
C ALA A 166 21.25 5.65 13.11
N TYR A 167 22.18 5.72 12.14
CA TYR A 167 22.22 6.79 11.14
C TYR A 167 21.10 6.74 10.09
N LEU A 168 20.42 5.60 9.91
CA LEU A 168 19.27 5.47 8.99
C LEU A 168 17.91 5.69 9.65
N LEU A 169 17.88 5.96 10.96
CA LEU A 169 16.70 6.23 11.78
C LEU A 169 16.47 7.73 12.04
N GLU A 170 17.30 8.61 11.48
CA GLU A 170 17.06 10.06 11.36
C GLU A 170 16.49 10.47 9.99
#